data_AF-A0A820N5P3-F1
#
_entry.id   AF-A0A820N5P3-F1
#
_cell.length_a   1.000
_cell.length_b   1.000
_cell.length_c   1.000
_cell.angle_alpha   90.00
_cell.angle_beta   90.00
_cell.angle_gamma   90.00
#
_symmetry.space_group_name_H-M   'P 1'
#
loop_
_entity.id
_entity.type
_entity.pdbx_description
1 polymer ?
#
loop_
_entity_poly.entity_id
_entity_poly.type
_entity_poly.pdbx_seq_one_letter_code
_entity_poly.pdbx_strand_id
1 'polypeptide(L)'
;MATISSLNVSAVTYFSVEQIIVTWTPTLNLCKDDFIGIYFVEIPLEKACDYFDYEFVQDQQSSMSWQMINLRRSLEFRYYSRDHNCTGNYTLMAISPNIQPMNYNEPTHIHLAYGDRIEQIFVSYLTNSSQYTPQCQYGLTPSSLIFYQNGSTTTYTASDMCEGKANTWGPQTFIDPGCMHTILLEDLRPSTTYFYRVGTDAHGWSSIYSFTNRPAKKDESIYMIAYGDLGLSPVEPGAKSTIDRVTARVASKNITCLLHIGDISYARGVGAQWDAFMTQIQPIAAYVPYMVGIGNHEYDHKTGGDKDPSGAMGPGGFQPEWLVTL
;
A
#
# COMPACT_ATOMS: atom_id res chain seq x y z
N MET A 1 21.19 -32.33 -10.48
CA MET A 1 20.58 -31.06 -10.08
C MET A 1 20.64 -30.98 -8.57
N ALA A 2 21.12 -29.88 -8.00
CA ALA A 2 21.12 -29.68 -6.56
C ALA A 2 19.67 -29.52 -6.10
N THR A 3 19.09 -30.54 -5.46
CA THR A 3 17.71 -30.48 -4.99
C THR A 3 17.66 -29.78 -3.64
N ILE A 4 16.95 -28.65 -3.56
CA ILE A 4 16.55 -28.09 -2.27
C ILE A 4 15.52 -29.05 -1.67
N SER A 5 15.80 -29.55 -0.46
CA SER A 5 14.93 -30.53 0.20
C SER A 5 13.65 -29.92 0.76
N SER A 6 13.67 -28.63 1.13
CA SER A 6 12.51 -27.89 1.62
C SER A 6 12.73 -26.37 1.59
N LEU A 7 11.64 -25.63 1.37
CA LEU A 7 11.51 -24.18 1.57
C LEU A 7 10.42 -23.99 2.62
N ASN A 8 10.76 -23.47 3.79
CA ASN A 8 9.86 -23.35 4.94
C ASN A 8 9.66 -21.89 5.32
N VAL A 9 8.53 -21.61 5.98
CA VAL A 9 8.17 -20.27 6.49
C VAL A 9 8.00 -20.32 8.01
N SER A 10 8.34 -19.23 8.70
CA SER A 10 8.17 -19.11 10.16
C SER A 10 6.70 -19.14 10.60
N ALA A 11 5.78 -18.70 9.74
CA ALA A 11 4.34 -18.75 9.97
C ALA A 11 3.59 -18.84 8.63
N VAL A 12 2.38 -19.42 8.66
CA VAL A 12 1.47 -19.52 7.49
C VAL A 12 0.38 -18.46 7.51
N THR A 13 0.29 -17.69 8.60
CA THR A 13 -0.56 -16.51 8.70
C THR A 13 0.23 -15.34 9.24
N TYR A 14 -0.08 -14.11 8.81
CA TYR A 14 0.63 -12.90 9.24
C TYR A 14 -0.32 -11.70 9.42
N PHE A 15 0.04 -10.78 10.30
CA PHE A 15 -0.52 -9.42 10.32
C PHE A 15 0.18 -8.53 9.29
N SER A 16 -0.49 -7.47 8.84
CA SER A 16 0.19 -6.47 8.00
C SER A 16 1.41 -5.91 8.73
N VAL A 17 2.49 -5.66 8.00
CA VAL A 17 3.84 -5.26 8.47
C VAL A 17 4.58 -6.28 9.36
N GLU A 18 4.07 -7.51 9.51
CA GLU A 18 4.79 -8.59 10.20
C GLU A 18 5.90 -9.17 9.31
N GLN A 19 7.00 -9.59 9.94
CA GLN A 19 8.09 -10.27 9.25
C GLN A 19 7.84 -11.77 9.16
N ILE A 20 7.92 -12.31 7.95
CA ILE A 20 8.01 -13.75 7.70
C ILE A 20 9.45 -14.11 7.38
N ILE A 21 9.97 -15.13 8.07
CA ILE A 21 11.30 -15.68 7.81
C ILE A 21 11.11 -16.91 6.92
N VAL A 22 11.77 -16.90 5.77
CA VAL A 22 11.86 -18.02 4.84
C VAL A 22 13.18 -18.72 5.07
N THR A 23 13.16 -20.04 5.18
CA THR A 23 14.35 -20.87 5.42
C THR A 23 14.43 -21.99 4.40
N TRP A 24 15.64 -22.36 3.99
CA TRP A 24 15.88 -23.47 3.07
C TRP A 24 17.14 -24.23 3.44
N THR A 25 17.26 -25.45 2.92
CA THR A 25 18.52 -26.21 3.03
C THR A 25 19.53 -25.65 2.03
N PRO A 26 20.74 -25.23 2.47
CA PRO A 26 21.78 -24.77 1.56
C PRO A 26 22.09 -25.78 0.47
N THR A 27 22.22 -25.30 -0.77
CA THR A 27 22.61 -26.10 -1.92
C THR A 27 24.10 -25.95 -2.22
N LEU A 28 24.70 -27.04 -2.70
CA LEU A 28 26.03 -27.00 -3.31
C LEU A 28 25.88 -26.53 -4.76
N ASN A 29 26.72 -25.60 -5.19
CA ASN A 29 26.74 -24.99 -6.54
C ASN A 29 25.55 -24.04 -6.82
N LEU A 30 25.45 -22.95 -6.05
CA LEU A 30 24.52 -21.85 -6.29
C LEU A 30 24.89 -21.07 -7.56
N CYS A 31 23.87 -20.65 -8.31
CA CYS A 31 24.04 -19.60 -9.29
C CYS A 31 23.92 -18.23 -8.64
N LYS A 32 24.69 -17.26 -9.13
CA LYS A 32 24.69 -15.88 -8.59
C LYS A 32 23.33 -15.18 -8.70
N ASP A 33 22.47 -15.69 -9.58
CA ASP A 33 21.13 -15.19 -9.84
C ASP A 33 20.04 -16.17 -9.37
N ASP A 34 20.37 -17.14 -8.53
CA ASP A 34 19.37 -17.87 -7.77
C ASP A 34 18.57 -16.87 -6.91
N PHE A 35 17.26 -17.03 -6.87
CA PHE A 35 16.40 -16.09 -6.15
C PHE A 35 15.20 -16.79 -5.53
N ILE A 36 14.69 -16.15 -4.47
CA ILE A 36 13.39 -16.48 -3.90
C ILE A 36 12.46 -15.32 -4.21
N GLY A 37 11.34 -15.62 -4.86
CA GLY A 37 10.28 -14.66 -5.12
C GLY A 37 9.03 -14.95 -4.29
N ILE A 38 8.24 -13.91 -4.05
CA ILE A 38 6.88 -13.96 -3.52
C ILE A 38 5.92 -13.99 -4.72
N TYR A 39 5.01 -14.96 -4.74
CA TYR A 39 4.05 -15.13 -5.81
C TYR A 39 2.63 -15.16 -5.26
N PHE A 40 1.69 -14.77 -6.10
CA PHE A 40 0.29 -15.15 -5.89
C PHE A 40 0.15 -16.62 -6.23
N VAL A 41 -0.57 -17.38 -5.41
CA VAL A 41 -0.70 -18.83 -5.53
C VAL A 41 -1.23 -19.23 -6.92
N GLU A 42 -2.07 -18.40 -7.52
CA GLU A 42 -2.66 -18.61 -8.84
C GLU A 42 -1.69 -18.40 -10.03
N ILE A 43 -0.47 -17.90 -9.81
CA ILE A 43 0.51 -17.71 -10.89
C ILE A 43 1.09 -19.07 -11.29
N PRO A 44 1.09 -19.45 -12.59
CA PRO A 44 1.67 -20.73 -13.02
C PRO A 44 3.15 -20.88 -12.63
N LEU A 45 3.57 -22.11 -12.33
CA LEU A 45 4.91 -22.41 -11.78
C LEU A 45 6.04 -22.17 -12.78
N GLU A 46 5.76 -22.24 -14.07
CA GLU A 46 6.72 -21.98 -15.15
C GLU A 46 7.05 -20.50 -15.31
N LYS A 47 6.25 -19.60 -14.73
CA LYS A 47 6.43 -18.15 -14.83
C LYS A 47 7.33 -17.59 -13.73
N ALA A 48 8.59 -17.99 -13.75
CA ALA A 48 9.57 -17.59 -12.74
C ALA A 48 9.67 -16.06 -12.56
N CYS A 49 9.49 -15.27 -13.62
CA CYS A 49 9.63 -13.81 -13.55
C CYS A 49 8.34 -13.06 -13.16
N ASP A 50 7.20 -13.73 -12.98
CA ASP A 50 5.92 -13.10 -12.58
C ASP A 50 5.78 -13.09 -11.04
N TYR A 51 6.79 -12.58 -10.32
CA TYR A 51 6.76 -12.40 -8.86
C TYR A 51 6.18 -11.04 -8.47
N PHE A 52 5.63 -10.93 -7.26
CA PHE A 52 5.29 -9.66 -6.61
C PHE A 52 6.55 -8.95 -6.09
N ASP A 53 7.42 -9.69 -5.41
CA ASP A 53 8.69 -9.22 -4.84
C ASP A 53 9.70 -10.37 -4.87
N TYR A 54 11.00 -10.08 -4.78
CA TYR A 54 12.05 -11.10 -4.85
C TYR A 54 13.35 -10.63 -4.22
N GLU A 55 14.15 -11.60 -3.79
CA GLU A 55 15.52 -11.36 -3.33
C GLU A 55 16.46 -12.44 -3.89
N PHE A 56 17.67 -12.02 -4.29
CA PHE A 56 18.72 -12.94 -4.70
C PHE A 56 19.32 -13.67 -3.51
N VAL A 57 19.48 -14.98 -3.66
CA VAL A 57 20.08 -15.85 -2.64
C VAL A 57 21.59 -15.63 -2.62
N GLN A 58 22.13 -15.26 -1.46
CA GLN A 58 23.57 -15.07 -1.27
C GLN A 58 24.28 -16.39 -0.96
N ASP A 59 25.60 -16.44 -1.20
CA ASP A 59 26.40 -17.62 -0.88
C ASP A 59 26.33 -17.97 0.61
N GLN A 60 26.18 -19.26 0.91
CA GLN A 60 26.00 -19.82 2.26
C GLN A 60 24.77 -19.30 3.03
N GLN A 61 23.86 -18.56 2.38
CA GLN A 61 22.62 -18.12 2.99
C GLN A 61 21.62 -19.28 3.07
N SER A 62 20.93 -19.38 4.21
CA SER A 62 19.88 -20.39 4.47
C SER A 62 18.57 -19.78 4.96
N SER A 63 18.53 -18.45 5.10
CA SER A 63 17.34 -17.71 5.49
C SER A 63 17.30 -16.28 4.95
N MET A 64 16.08 -15.80 4.73
CA MET A 64 15.75 -14.41 4.38
C MET A 64 14.48 -14.00 5.11
N SER A 65 14.26 -12.69 5.25
CA SER A 65 13.06 -12.15 5.87
C SER A 65 12.39 -11.15 4.95
N TRP A 66 11.07 -11.26 4.84
CA TRP A 66 10.22 -10.30 4.15
C TRP A 66 9.28 -9.65 5.14
N GLN A 67 9.15 -8.33 5.04
CA GLN A 67 8.09 -7.61 5.71
C GLN A 67 6.83 -7.71 4.86
N MET A 68 5.83 -8.41 5.38
CA MET A 68 4.61 -8.69 4.64
C MET A 68 3.64 -7.52 4.71
N ILE A 69 2.88 -7.30 3.64
CA ILE A 69 1.73 -6.39 3.63
C ILE A 69 0.47 -7.18 3.30
N ASN A 70 -0.67 -6.74 3.81
CA ASN A 70 -1.95 -7.41 3.58
C ASN A 70 -2.47 -7.10 2.16
N LEU A 71 -2.04 -7.90 1.17
CA LEU A 71 -2.50 -7.84 -0.22
C LEU A 71 -3.88 -8.49 -0.44
N ARG A 72 -4.59 -8.85 0.65
CA ARG A 72 -5.92 -9.48 0.61
C ARG A 72 -5.95 -10.82 -0.17
N ARG A 73 -4.84 -11.55 -0.22
CA ARG A 73 -4.72 -12.82 -0.94
C ARG A 73 -3.69 -13.77 -0.35
N SER A 74 -3.84 -15.05 -0.68
CA SER A 74 -2.84 -16.08 -0.40
C SER A 74 -1.61 -15.87 -1.27
N LEU A 75 -0.44 -16.04 -0.66
CA LEU A 75 0.86 -15.93 -1.29
C LEU A 75 1.68 -17.20 -1.04
N GLU A 76 2.77 -17.36 -1.76
CA GLU A 76 3.76 -18.39 -1.52
C GLU A 76 5.15 -17.91 -1.93
N PHE A 77 6.18 -18.49 -1.34
CA PHE A 77 7.55 -18.28 -1.77
C PHE A 77 7.97 -19.39 -2.72
N ARG A 78 8.69 -19.04 -3.78
CA ARG A 78 9.25 -19.99 -4.72
C ARG A 78 10.74 -19.72 -4.89
N TYR A 79 11.52 -20.79 -4.80
CA TYR A 79 12.95 -20.76 -5.09
C TYR A 79 13.16 -21.16 -6.55
N TYR A 80 13.80 -20.30 -7.32
CA TYR A 80 14.21 -20.61 -8.69
C TYR A 80 15.73 -20.61 -8.83
N SER A 81 16.23 -21.56 -9.61
CA SER A 81 17.65 -21.68 -9.97
C SER A 81 17.79 -22.04 -11.45
N ARG A 82 19.01 -22.07 -11.96
CA ARG A 82 19.33 -22.52 -13.33
C ARG A 82 20.09 -23.84 -13.31
N ASP A 83 20.50 -24.31 -14.48
CA ASP A 83 21.33 -25.51 -14.56
C ASP A 83 22.67 -25.34 -13.81
N HIS A 84 23.43 -26.43 -13.67
CA HIS A 84 24.71 -26.41 -12.94
C HIS A 84 25.80 -25.50 -13.56
N ASN A 85 25.59 -25.05 -14.79
CA ASN A 85 26.49 -24.10 -15.47
C ASN A 85 25.97 -22.66 -15.34
N CYS A 86 24.86 -22.45 -14.64
CA CYS A 86 24.15 -21.17 -14.56
C CYS A 86 23.79 -20.64 -15.94
N THR A 87 23.26 -21.53 -16.77
CA THR A 87 22.78 -21.23 -18.12
C THR A 87 21.33 -21.68 -18.32
N GLY A 88 20.68 -21.15 -19.34
CA GLY A 88 19.30 -21.51 -19.70
C GLY A 88 18.23 -20.81 -18.85
N ASN A 89 17.03 -21.41 -18.85
CA ASN A 89 15.84 -20.90 -18.16
C ASN A 89 15.86 -21.29 -16.68
N TYR A 90 15.16 -20.48 -15.86
CA TYR A 90 14.91 -20.80 -14.46
C TYR A 90 14.03 -22.06 -14.31
N THR A 91 14.42 -22.91 -13.37
CA THR A 91 13.69 -24.10 -12.93
C THR A 91 13.26 -23.93 -11.48
N LEU A 92 12.01 -24.30 -11.18
CA LEU A 92 11.49 -24.30 -9.82
C LEU A 92 12.21 -25.36 -8.99
N MET A 93 12.83 -24.94 -7.90
CA MET A 93 13.61 -25.80 -7.00
C MET A 93 12.82 -26.21 -5.78
N ALA A 94 12.05 -25.28 -5.22
CA ALA A 94 11.20 -25.50 -4.05
C ALA A 94 10.09 -24.46 -3.97
N ILE A 95 9.02 -24.82 -3.28
CA ILE A 95 7.84 -23.98 -2.99
C ILE A 95 7.58 -24.06 -1.49
N SER A 96 7.22 -22.93 -0.88
CA SER A 96 6.84 -22.90 0.52
C SER A 96 5.39 -23.37 0.73
N PRO A 97 4.98 -23.68 1.97
CA PRO A 97 3.57 -23.63 2.32
C PRO A 97 2.97 -22.26 1.96
N ASN A 98 1.69 -22.26 1.59
CA ASN A 98 0.96 -21.01 1.34
C ASN A 98 0.91 -20.19 2.63
N ILE A 99 1.11 -18.89 2.49
CA ILE A 99 0.96 -17.91 3.55
C ILE A 99 -0.22 -16.99 3.23
N GLN A 100 -0.87 -16.44 4.25
CA GLN A 100 -2.01 -15.54 4.05
C GLN A 100 -2.14 -14.52 5.18
N PRO A 101 -2.78 -13.37 4.95
CA PRO A 101 -3.15 -12.47 6.02
C PRO A 101 -4.03 -13.18 7.06
N MET A 102 -3.83 -12.89 8.35
CA MET A 102 -4.68 -13.43 9.42
C MET A 102 -6.15 -13.02 9.24
N ASN A 103 -6.37 -11.83 8.68
CA ASN A 103 -7.68 -11.33 8.30
C ASN A 103 -7.61 -10.62 6.94
N TYR A 104 -8.20 -11.23 5.92
CA TYR A 104 -8.31 -10.64 4.59
C TYR A 104 -9.07 -9.31 4.58
N ASN A 105 -10.00 -9.11 5.51
CA ASN A 105 -10.84 -7.91 5.60
C ASN A 105 -10.35 -6.92 6.66
N GLU A 106 -9.12 -7.08 7.16
CA GLU A 106 -8.52 -6.11 8.08
C GLU A 106 -8.59 -4.69 7.48
N PRO A 107 -9.06 -3.70 8.25
CA PRO A 107 -8.98 -2.30 7.81
C PRO A 107 -7.52 -1.86 7.67
N THR A 108 -7.07 -1.66 6.43
CA THR A 108 -5.73 -1.14 6.09
C THR A 108 -5.81 0.22 5.43
N HIS A 109 -4.66 0.82 5.12
CA HIS A 109 -4.54 2.08 4.40
C HIS A 109 -5.29 3.22 5.09
N ILE A 110 -5.31 3.24 6.42
CA ILE A 110 -6.08 4.21 7.18
C ILE A 110 -5.45 5.59 7.00
N HIS A 111 -6.21 6.56 6.49
CA HIS A 111 -5.75 7.91 6.25
C HIS A 111 -6.85 8.95 6.43
N LEU A 112 -6.42 10.18 6.70
CA LEU A 112 -7.27 11.33 6.97
C LEU A 112 -7.12 12.37 5.85
N ALA A 113 -8.21 13.07 5.52
CA ALA A 113 -8.19 14.26 4.68
C ALA A 113 -9.15 15.32 5.24
N TYR A 114 -8.91 16.59 4.95
CA TYR A 114 -9.88 17.63 5.30
C TYR A 114 -11.12 17.55 4.42
N GLY A 115 -12.29 17.81 5.02
CA GLY A 115 -13.48 18.18 4.27
C GLY A 115 -13.52 19.67 3.94
N ASP A 116 -14.57 20.10 3.25
CA ASP A 116 -14.71 21.49 2.81
C ASP A 116 -14.87 22.47 3.98
N ARG A 117 -15.64 22.08 5.01
CA ARG A 117 -15.94 22.92 6.18
C ARG A 117 -15.03 22.61 7.37
N ILE A 118 -14.72 23.59 8.21
CA ILE A 118 -13.73 23.46 9.30
C ILE A 118 -14.02 22.33 10.31
N GLU A 119 -15.29 21.99 10.44
CA GLU A 119 -15.85 20.94 11.29
C GLU A 119 -15.91 19.56 10.61
N GLN A 120 -15.26 19.41 9.44
CA GLN A 120 -15.29 18.18 8.64
C GLN A 120 -13.90 17.57 8.41
N ILE A 121 -13.82 16.25 8.58
CA ILE A 121 -12.68 15.41 8.22
C ILE A 121 -13.19 14.13 7.56
N PHE A 122 -12.54 13.74 6.46
CA PHE A 122 -12.69 12.42 5.88
C PHE A 122 -11.77 11.43 6.58
N VAL A 123 -12.31 10.26 6.90
CA VAL A 123 -11.58 9.08 7.31
C VAL A 123 -11.75 8.03 6.23
N SER A 124 -10.65 7.52 5.70
CA SER A 124 -10.66 6.52 4.65
C SER A 124 -9.84 5.30 5.05
N TYR A 125 -10.27 4.13 4.57
CA TYR A 125 -9.58 2.86 4.78
C TYR A 125 -9.93 1.86 3.68
N LEU A 126 -9.20 0.76 3.61
CA LEU A 126 -9.39 -0.31 2.65
C LEU A 126 -9.79 -1.61 3.36
N THR A 127 -10.67 -2.41 2.76
CA THR A 127 -10.86 -3.83 3.09
C THR A 127 -10.99 -4.68 1.83
N ASN A 128 -11.17 -6.00 1.97
CA ASN A 128 -11.40 -6.91 0.84
C ASN A 128 -12.88 -7.10 0.47
N SER A 129 -13.81 -6.33 1.06
CA SER A 129 -15.23 -6.52 0.77
C SER A 129 -16.08 -5.27 1.00
N SER A 130 -17.03 -5.06 0.07
CA SER A 130 -18.04 -3.99 0.12
C SER A 130 -19.39 -4.48 0.65
N GLN A 131 -19.47 -5.71 1.17
CA GLN A 131 -20.75 -6.31 1.61
C GLN A 131 -21.36 -5.59 2.82
N TYR A 132 -20.53 -4.92 3.61
CA TYR A 132 -20.94 -4.25 4.84
C TYR A 132 -20.79 -2.74 4.69
N THR A 133 -21.73 -2.00 5.28
CA THR A 133 -21.63 -0.54 5.36
C THR A 133 -20.37 -0.16 6.15
N PRO A 134 -19.44 0.61 5.57
CA PRO A 134 -18.23 0.99 6.28
C PRO A 134 -18.55 1.97 7.40
N GLN A 135 -17.84 1.83 8.53
CA GLN A 135 -18.10 2.62 9.73
C GLN A 135 -16.83 3.20 10.34
N CYS A 136 -17.00 4.35 10.97
CA CYS A 136 -16.03 4.96 11.86
C CYS A 136 -16.68 5.20 13.22
N GLN A 137 -16.09 4.68 14.29
CA GLN A 137 -16.45 5.02 15.67
C GLN A 137 -15.45 6.03 16.21
N TYR A 138 -15.93 7.08 16.87
CA TYR A 138 -15.08 8.16 17.36
C TYR A 138 -15.59 8.77 18.66
N GLY A 139 -14.70 9.48 19.36
CA GLY A 139 -14.99 10.06 20.67
C GLY A 139 -13.88 10.96 21.18
N LEU A 140 -14.08 11.54 22.36
CA LEU A 140 -13.11 12.44 23.00
C LEU A 140 -12.08 11.69 23.85
N THR A 141 -12.29 10.40 24.09
CA THR A 141 -11.34 9.53 24.80
C THR A 141 -11.20 8.19 24.08
N PRO A 142 -10.04 7.52 24.14
CA PRO A 142 -9.84 6.23 23.48
C PRO A 142 -10.69 5.10 24.11
N SER A 143 -11.11 5.25 25.37
CA SER A 143 -11.97 4.27 26.06
C SER A 143 -13.47 4.50 25.82
N SER A 144 -13.87 5.58 25.14
CA SER A 144 -15.27 5.96 24.98
C SER A 144 -15.55 6.56 23.59
N LEU A 145 -15.63 5.69 22.59
CA LEU A 145 -15.99 6.03 21.20
C LEU A 145 -17.52 6.00 21.04
N ILE A 146 -18.20 7.00 21.60
CA ILE A 146 -19.67 7.03 21.70
C ILE A 146 -20.37 7.51 20.41
N PHE A 147 -19.63 8.13 19.49
CA PHE A 147 -20.16 8.57 18.21
C PHE A 147 -19.80 7.56 17.13
N TYR A 148 -20.64 7.45 16.11
CA TYR A 148 -20.33 6.66 14.92
C TYR A 148 -20.87 7.34 13.68
N GLN A 149 -20.27 7.02 12.54
CA GLN A 149 -20.69 7.50 11.24
C GLN A 149 -20.48 6.40 10.19
N ASN A 150 -21.44 6.28 9.28
CA ASN A 150 -21.34 5.38 8.13
C ASN A 150 -20.75 6.12 6.92
N GLY A 151 -20.13 5.39 6.00
CA GLY A 151 -19.62 5.95 4.76
C GLY A 151 -20.06 5.21 3.51
N SER A 152 -19.34 5.48 2.43
CA SER A 152 -19.52 4.87 1.12
C SER A 152 -18.30 4.04 0.74
N THR A 153 -18.49 3.12 -0.20
CA THR A 153 -17.45 2.25 -0.73
C THR A 153 -17.33 2.45 -2.23
N THR A 154 -16.09 2.49 -2.74
CA THR A 154 -15.77 2.47 -4.17
C THR A 154 -14.68 1.44 -4.45
N THR A 155 -14.58 1.03 -5.71
CA THR A 155 -13.52 0.16 -6.21
C THR A 155 -13.36 0.41 -7.71
N TYR A 156 -12.37 -0.21 -8.32
CA TYR A 156 -12.14 -0.18 -9.76
C TYR A 156 -11.59 -1.53 -10.22
N THR A 157 -11.75 -1.81 -11.50
CA THR A 157 -11.28 -3.02 -12.17
C THR A 157 -10.17 -2.69 -13.17
N ALA A 158 -9.47 -3.71 -13.65
CA ALA A 158 -8.50 -3.55 -14.75
C ALA A 158 -9.13 -2.90 -15.99
N SER A 159 -10.43 -3.13 -16.20
CA SER A 159 -11.14 -2.56 -17.33
C SER A 159 -11.31 -1.05 -17.21
N ASP A 160 -11.33 -0.49 -16.00
CA ASP A 160 -11.48 0.96 -15.78
C ASP A 160 -10.20 1.73 -16.10
N MET A 161 -9.08 1.03 -16.21
CA MET A 161 -7.77 1.61 -16.52
C MET A 161 -7.59 1.88 -18.01
N CYS A 162 -6.86 2.96 -18.32
CA CYS A 162 -6.69 3.42 -19.70
C CYS A 162 -5.73 2.53 -20.52
N GLU A 163 -4.55 2.19 -19.98
CA GLU A 163 -3.50 1.56 -20.78
C GLU A 163 -2.46 0.73 -20.00
N GLY A 164 -1.62 0.03 -20.76
CA GLY A 164 -0.37 -0.55 -20.29
C GLY A 164 -0.52 -1.60 -19.19
N LYS A 165 0.35 -1.52 -18.18
CA LYS A 165 0.33 -2.46 -17.05
C LYS A 165 -0.96 -2.37 -16.24
N ALA A 166 -1.60 -1.20 -16.21
CA ALA A 166 -2.77 -0.96 -15.37
C ALA A 166 -4.02 -1.71 -15.85
N ASN A 167 -4.10 -2.10 -17.13
CA ASN A 167 -5.28 -2.79 -17.67
C ASN A 167 -5.09 -4.31 -17.84
N THR A 168 -3.94 -4.84 -17.43
CA THR A 168 -3.61 -6.27 -17.55
C THR A 168 -3.36 -6.85 -16.16
N TRP A 169 -4.07 -7.92 -15.82
CA TRP A 169 -3.94 -8.58 -14.53
C TRP A 169 -2.58 -9.29 -14.38
N GLY A 170 -1.94 -9.13 -13.22
CA GLY A 170 -0.69 -9.80 -12.87
C GLY A 170 0.05 -9.15 -11.69
N PRO A 171 1.01 -9.86 -11.06
CA PRO A 171 1.69 -9.39 -9.84
C PRO A 171 2.50 -8.11 -10.03
N GLN A 172 3.04 -7.90 -11.23
CA GLN A 172 3.81 -6.72 -11.62
C GLN A 172 3.00 -5.73 -12.47
N THR A 173 1.68 -5.88 -12.45
CA THR A 173 0.74 -5.11 -13.27
C THR A 173 -0.51 -4.81 -12.42
N PHE A 174 -1.71 -4.89 -12.97
CA PHE A 174 -2.94 -4.71 -12.20
C PHE A 174 -3.16 -5.84 -11.19
N ILE A 175 -3.50 -5.46 -9.96
CA ILE A 175 -4.10 -6.34 -8.95
C ILE A 175 -5.40 -5.71 -8.45
N ASP A 176 -6.32 -6.55 -7.97
CA ASP A 176 -7.56 -6.06 -7.39
C ASP A 176 -7.27 -5.15 -6.18
N PRO A 177 -7.72 -3.88 -6.21
CA PRO A 177 -7.42 -2.92 -5.14
C PRO A 177 -8.19 -3.21 -3.86
N GLY A 178 -9.18 -4.12 -3.86
CA GLY A 178 -10.14 -4.29 -2.79
C GLY A 178 -11.22 -3.20 -2.80
N CYS A 179 -11.69 -2.82 -1.63
CA CYS A 179 -12.79 -1.90 -1.43
C CYS A 179 -12.32 -0.68 -0.64
N MET A 180 -12.36 0.49 -1.27
CA MET A 180 -11.98 1.77 -0.67
C MET A 180 -13.19 2.40 -0.01
N HIS A 181 -13.11 2.60 1.29
CA HIS A 181 -14.16 3.18 2.12
C HIS A 181 -13.84 4.61 2.48
N THR A 182 -14.84 5.49 2.44
CA THR A 182 -14.70 6.91 2.78
C THR A 182 -15.87 7.34 3.66
N ILE A 183 -15.54 7.92 4.81
CA ILE A 183 -16.48 8.36 5.84
C ILE A 183 -16.23 9.83 6.09
N LEU A 184 -17.27 10.66 5.95
CA LEU A 184 -17.23 12.07 6.33
C LEU A 184 -17.67 12.21 7.79
N LEU A 185 -16.74 12.60 8.68
CA LEU A 185 -17.07 13.03 10.03
C LEU A 185 -17.43 14.52 9.98
N GLU A 186 -18.57 14.88 10.56
CA GLU A 186 -19.10 16.24 10.58
C GLU A 186 -19.30 16.74 12.01
N ASP A 187 -19.62 18.03 12.17
CA ASP A 187 -19.89 18.68 13.45
C ASP A 187 -18.74 18.55 14.47
N LEU A 188 -17.51 18.39 13.97
CA LEU A 188 -16.30 18.32 14.79
C LEU A 188 -15.97 19.68 15.37
N ARG A 189 -15.69 19.72 16.68
CA ARG A 189 -15.24 20.93 17.35
C ARG A 189 -13.83 21.28 16.85
N PRO A 190 -13.54 22.56 16.56
CA PRO A 190 -12.19 22.97 16.19
C PRO A 190 -11.22 22.78 17.35
N SER A 191 -9.92 22.70 17.04
CA SER A 191 -8.82 22.53 18.00
C SER A 191 -9.05 21.39 19.02
N THR A 192 -9.81 20.36 18.63
CA THR A 192 -10.22 19.27 19.51
C THR A 192 -9.63 17.96 19.00
N THR A 193 -9.02 17.19 19.90
CA THR A 193 -8.53 15.85 19.60
C THR A 193 -9.66 14.84 19.71
N TYR A 194 -9.84 14.06 18.65
CA TYR A 194 -10.75 12.94 18.59
C TYR A 194 -9.95 11.64 18.47
N PHE A 195 -10.42 10.61 19.16
CA PHE A 195 -9.96 9.23 19.01
C PHE A 195 -10.95 8.51 18.11
N TYR A 196 -10.46 7.63 17.24
CA TYR A 196 -11.31 6.94 16.28
C TYR A 196 -10.78 5.53 15.93
N ARG A 197 -11.67 4.69 15.43
CA ARG A 197 -11.34 3.41 14.78
C ARG A 197 -12.32 3.16 13.64
N VAL A 198 -11.87 2.39 12.66
CA VAL A 198 -12.65 2.06 11.47
C VAL A 198 -12.82 0.55 11.33
N GLY A 199 -13.85 0.12 10.60
CA GLY A 199 -14.17 -1.28 10.41
C GLY A 199 -15.61 -1.59 10.78
N THR A 200 -15.88 -2.85 11.10
CA THR A 200 -17.21 -3.34 11.50
C THR A 200 -17.05 -4.53 12.45
N ASP A 201 -18.11 -4.90 13.16
CA ASP A 201 -18.12 -6.14 13.95
C ASP A 201 -17.97 -7.41 13.08
N ALA A 202 -18.29 -7.33 11.78
CA ALA A 202 -18.19 -8.46 10.85
C ALA A 202 -16.76 -8.69 10.32
N HIS A 203 -16.03 -7.61 10.04
CA HIS A 203 -14.67 -7.67 9.47
C HIS A 203 -13.56 -7.39 10.47
N GLY A 204 -13.91 -6.98 11.70
CA GLY A 204 -12.97 -6.53 12.70
C GLY A 204 -12.77 -5.01 12.65
N TRP A 205 -12.35 -4.49 13.79
CA TRP A 205 -12.03 -3.09 13.98
C TRP A 205 -10.53 -2.86 13.90
N SER A 206 -10.13 -1.73 13.34
CA SER A 206 -8.75 -1.25 13.42
C SER A 206 -8.32 -1.00 14.87
N SER A 207 -7.01 -0.79 15.06
CA SER A 207 -6.52 -0.09 16.24
C SER A 207 -7.17 1.29 16.40
N ILE A 208 -7.11 1.84 17.60
CA ILE A 208 -7.59 3.20 17.86
C ILE A 208 -6.48 4.19 17.48
N TYR A 209 -6.84 5.12 16.60
CA TYR A 209 -6.04 6.25 16.16
C TYR A 209 -6.60 7.54 16.76
N SER A 210 -5.92 8.66 16.52
CA SER A 210 -6.41 9.98 16.94
C SER A 210 -5.98 11.06 15.98
N PHE A 211 -6.78 12.13 15.89
CA PHE A 211 -6.45 13.32 15.12
C PHE A 211 -6.91 14.56 15.87
N THR A 212 -6.33 15.72 15.56
CA THR A 212 -6.79 17.02 16.06
C THR A 212 -7.45 17.79 14.93
N ASN A 213 -8.70 18.22 15.12
CA ASN A 213 -9.41 19.01 14.13
C ASN A 213 -8.79 20.40 13.95
N ARG A 214 -9.12 21.07 12.83
CA ARG A 214 -8.57 22.37 12.43
C ARG A 214 -8.62 23.43 13.54
N PRO A 215 -7.63 24.35 13.58
CA PRO A 215 -7.64 25.49 14.49
C PRO A 215 -8.94 26.27 14.48
N ALA A 216 -9.36 26.75 15.65
CA ALA A 216 -10.60 27.52 15.80
C ALA A 216 -10.49 28.92 15.20
N LYS A 217 -9.30 29.51 15.21
CA LYS A 217 -9.07 30.88 14.74
C LYS A 217 -8.26 30.91 13.46
N LYS A 218 -8.62 31.81 12.55
CA LYS A 218 -7.95 31.96 11.24
C LYS A 218 -6.52 32.50 11.34
N ASP A 219 -6.21 33.21 12.43
CA ASP A 219 -4.90 33.81 12.70
C ASP A 219 -3.99 32.92 13.57
N GLU A 220 -4.43 31.72 13.92
CA GLU A 220 -3.61 30.76 14.66
C GLU A 220 -2.48 30.22 13.78
N SER A 221 -1.26 30.16 14.33
CA SER A 221 -0.11 29.60 13.63
C SER A 221 -0.24 28.09 13.50
N ILE A 222 0.06 27.56 12.31
CA ILE A 222 0.03 26.13 12.01
C ILE A 222 1.40 25.60 11.66
N TYR A 223 1.59 24.29 11.83
CA TYR A 223 2.76 23.58 11.31
C TYR A 223 2.31 22.66 10.18
N MET A 224 2.83 22.92 8.98
CA MET A 224 2.58 22.07 7.82
C MET A 224 3.88 21.40 7.37
N ILE A 225 3.76 20.19 6.87
CA ILE A 225 4.82 19.49 6.14
C ILE A 225 4.39 19.45 4.67
N ALA A 226 5.30 19.79 3.76
CA ALA A 226 5.04 19.69 2.32
C ALA A 226 6.23 19.05 1.60
N TYR A 227 5.93 18.16 0.66
CA TYR A 227 6.88 17.53 -0.26
C TYR A 227 6.16 16.99 -1.50
N GLY A 228 6.89 16.71 -2.57
CA GLY A 228 6.44 15.96 -3.73
C GLY A 228 7.32 14.74 -3.95
N ASP A 229 6.98 13.90 -4.92
CA ASP A 229 7.91 12.94 -5.51
C ASP A 229 8.45 11.91 -4.51
N LEU A 230 7.61 11.46 -3.57
CA LEU A 230 8.07 10.62 -2.47
C LEU A 230 8.48 9.22 -2.94
N GLY A 231 7.58 8.54 -3.68
CA GLY A 231 7.73 7.15 -4.03
C GLY A 231 7.67 6.18 -2.85
N LEU A 232 8.18 4.98 -3.08
CA LEU A 232 8.13 3.82 -2.19
C LEU A 232 9.55 3.44 -1.73
N SER A 233 9.74 3.25 -0.43
CA SER A 233 10.96 2.63 0.09
C SER A 233 10.87 1.10 -0.06
N PRO A 234 11.94 0.41 -0.48
CA PRO A 234 13.29 0.93 -0.80
C PRO A 234 13.51 1.27 -2.28
N VAL A 235 12.46 1.25 -3.12
CA VAL A 235 12.53 1.46 -4.58
C VAL A 235 13.10 2.83 -4.92
N GLU A 236 12.56 3.90 -4.34
CA GLU A 236 13.07 5.26 -4.45
C GLU A 236 14.03 5.54 -3.28
N PRO A 237 15.33 5.80 -3.54
CA PRO A 237 16.34 5.93 -2.47
C PRO A 237 16.04 7.03 -1.43
N GLY A 238 15.32 8.08 -1.84
CA GLY A 238 14.94 9.20 -0.97
C GLY A 238 13.77 8.89 -0.03
N ALA A 239 12.88 7.96 -0.42
CA ALA A 239 11.59 7.72 0.23
C ALA A 239 11.74 7.40 1.71
N LYS A 240 12.65 6.46 2.05
CA LYS A 240 12.90 6.05 3.43
C LYS A 240 13.28 7.22 4.32
N SER A 241 14.27 8.01 3.88
CA SER A 241 14.80 9.10 4.68
C SER A 241 13.76 10.21 4.91
N THR A 242 12.90 10.45 3.92
CA THR A 242 11.79 11.40 4.02
C THR A 242 10.74 10.89 5.00
N ILE A 243 10.27 9.64 4.85
CA ILE A 243 9.29 9.03 5.76
C ILE A 243 9.79 9.03 7.21
N ASP A 244 11.05 8.65 7.45
CA ASP A 244 11.63 8.63 8.80
C ASP A 244 11.62 10.04 9.43
N ARG A 245 11.98 11.07 8.66
CA ARG A 245 11.98 12.47 9.12
C ARG A 245 10.56 13.00 9.36
N VAL A 246 9.63 12.71 8.46
CA VAL A 246 8.22 13.12 8.58
C VAL A 246 7.59 12.47 9.81
N THR A 247 7.79 11.16 9.99
CA THR A 247 7.31 10.40 11.16
C THR A 247 7.84 11.01 12.46
N ALA A 248 9.16 11.24 12.54
CA ALA A 248 9.77 11.88 13.71
C ALA A 248 9.23 13.31 13.96
N ARG A 249 8.90 14.04 12.89
CA ARG A 249 8.35 15.40 12.99
C ARG A 249 6.91 15.40 13.48
N VAL A 250 6.08 14.50 12.98
CA VAL A 250 4.69 14.29 13.43
C VAL A 250 4.66 13.84 14.90
N ALA A 251 5.59 12.99 15.32
CA ALA A 251 5.69 12.57 16.72
C ALA A 251 6.14 13.68 17.69
N SER A 252 6.88 14.68 17.21
CA SER A 252 7.52 15.72 18.06
C SER A 252 6.90 17.11 17.97
N LYS A 253 5.98 17.33 17.02
CA LYS A 253 5.30 18.61 16.81
C LYS A 253 3.81 18.37 16.59
N ASN A 254 3.00 19.35 16.97
CA ASN A 254 1.59 19.36 16.60
C ASN A 254 1.44 19.75 15.12
N ILE A 255 1.72 18.82 14.22
CA ILE A 255 1.57 19.01 12.78
C ILE A 255 0.07 19.09 12.47
N THR A 256 -0.32 20.20 11.85
CA THR A 256 -1.71 20.48 11.50
C THR A 256 -2.15 19.65 10.30
N CYS A 257 -1.33 19.62 9.25
CA CYS A 257 -1.55 18.81 8.07
C CYS A 257 -0.26 18.54 7.30
N LEU A 258 -0.36 17.63 6.34
CA LEU A 258 0.66 17.33 5.35
C LEU A 258 0.11 17.60 3.95
N LEU A 259 0.94 18.14 3.06
CA LEU A 259 0.63 18.31 1.64
C LEU A 259 1.66 17.57 0.78
N HIS A 260 1.22 16.49 0.12
CA HIS A 260 2.01 15.73 -0.85
C HIS A 260 1.63 16.19 -2.27
N ILE A 261 2.47 16.99 -2.92
CA ILE A 261 2.12 17.73 -4.14
C ILE A 261 2.24 16.93 -5.46
N GLY A 262 1.90 15.64 -5.45
CA GLY A 262 1.92 14.78 -6.64
C GLY A 262 3.16 13.90 -6.74
N ASP A 263 3.14 13.01 -7.74
CA ASP A 263 4.12 11.94 -7.97
C ASP A 263 4.29 11.08 -6.72
N ILE A 264 3.18 10.38 -6.40
CA ILE A 264 2.89 9.87 -5.08
C ILE A 264 3.67 8.58 -4.81
N SER A 265 3.30 7.52 -5.52
CA SER A 265 3.82 6.16 -5.29
C SER A 265 4.74 5.70 -6.41
N TYR A 266 4.71 6.37 -7.57
CA TYR A 266 5.36 5.92 -8.79
C TYR A 266 4.88 4.53 -9.29
N ALA A 267 3.68 4.09 -8.85
CA ALA A 267 3.10 2.79 -9.20
C ALA A 267 3.04 2.53 -10.71
N ARG A 268 2.73 3.56 -11.52
CA ARG A 268 2.77 3.52 -13.00
C ARG A 268 2.12 2.24 -13.57
N GLY A 269 0.96 1.87 -13.02
CA GLY A 269 0.17 0.70 -13.40
C GLY A 269 0.49 -0.62 -12.69
N VAL A 270 1.44 -0.63 -11.74
CA VAL A 270 1.70 -1.76 -10.83
C VAL A 270 0.87 -1.57 -9.56
N GLY A 271 -0.31 -2.20 -9.48
CA GLY A 271 -1.27 -1.97 -8.39
C GLY A 271 -0.71 -2.26 -7.00
N ALA A 272 0.12 -3.30 -6.90
CA ALA A 272 0.84 -3.70 -5.71
C ALA A 272 1.65 -2.58 -5.03
N GLN A 273 2.15 -1.60 -5.80
CA GLN A 273 2.92 -0.48 -5.24
C GLN A 273 2.01 0.53 -4.51
N TRP A 274 0.74 0.65 -4.90
CA TRP A 274 -0.23 1.45 -4.15
C TRP A 274 -0.48 0.86 -2.75
N ASP A 275 -0.64 -0.46 -2.65
CA ASP A 275 -0.77 -1.14 -1.35
C ASP A 275 0.45 -0.93 -0.46
N ALA A 276 1.65 -1.08 -1.02
CA ALA A 276 2.90 -0.85 -0.30
C ALA A 276 3.05 0.62 0.14
N PHE A 277 2.72 1.57 -0.74
CA PHE A 277 2.78 3.00 -0.45
C PHE A 277 1.80 3.40 0.65
N MET A 278 0.55 2.93 0.57
CA MET A 278 -0.46 3.24 1.58
C MET A 278 -0.11 2.63 2.94
N THR A 279 0.49 1.44 2.95
CA THR A 279 1.05 0.83 4.17
C THR A 279 2.21 1.67 4.73
N GLN A 280 3.10 2.17 3.87
CA GLN A 280 4.23 3.03 4.25
C GLN A 280 3.77 4.33 4.93
N ILE A 281 2.71 4.98 4.42
CA ILE A 281 2.27 6.28 4.96
C ILE A 281 1.26 6.17 6.10
N GLN A 282 0.57 5.04 6.29
CA GLN A 282 -0.46 4.87 7.33
C GLN A 282 0.02 5.28 8.75
N PRO A 283 1.26 5.00 9.19
CA PRO A 283 1.75 5.48 10.49
C PRO A 283 1.74 7.00 10.67
N ILE A 284 1.67 7.76 9.57
CA ILE A 284 1.54 9.22 9.56
C ILE A 284 0.09 9.62 9.25
N ALA A 285 -0.45 9.09 8.15
CA ALA A 285 -1.72 9.52 7.56
C ALA A 285 -2.95 9.16 8.42
N ALA A 286 -2.84 8.15 9.29
CA ALA A 286 -3.89 7.84 10.26
C ALA A 286 -3.98 8.84 11.43
N TYR A 287 -3.00 9.74 11.58
CA TYR A 287 -2.95 10.72 12.69
C TYR A 287 -3.04 12.18 12.22
N VAL A 288 -2.58 12.46 11.01
CA VAL A 288 -2.51 13.81 10.43
C VAL A 288 -3.21 13.80 9.07
N PRO A 289 -4.09 14.78 8.79
CA PRO A 289 -4.67 14.96 7.46
C PRO A 289 -3.58 15.04 6.38
N TYR A 290 -3.60 14.07 5.47
CA TYR A 290 -2.63 13.86 4.40
C TYR A 290 -3.27 14.28 3.08
N MET A 291 -3.05 15.54 2.69
CA MET A 291 -3.61 16.12 1.48
C MET A 291 -2.70 15.81 0.29
N VAL A 292 -3.29 15.50 -0.86
CA VAL A 292 -2.54 15.12 -2.07
C VAL A 292 -2.86 16.05 -3.24
N GLY A 293 -1.84 16.34 -4.04
CA GLY A 293 -1.95 16.79 -5.43
C GLY A 293 -1.80 15.61 -6.39
N ILE A 294 -2.03 15.87 -7.68
CA ILE A 294 -1.89 14.89 -8.75
C ILE A 294 -0.68 15.30 -9.60
N GLY A 295 0.27 14.39 -9.78
CA GLY A 295 1.43 14.58 -10.66
C GLY A 295 1.26 13.86 -12.01
N ASN A 296 2.29 13.92 -12.84
CA ASN A 296 2.29 13.23 -14.13
C ASN A 296 2.29 11.71 -13.95
N HIS A 297 2.82 11.16 -12.86
CA HIS A 297 2.82 9.72 -12.63
C HIS A 297 1.48 9.14 -12.16
N GLU A 298 0.57 10.00 -11.70
CA GLU A 298 -0.80 9.61 -11.39
C GLU A 298 -1.73 9.74 -12.59
N TYR A 299 -1.39 10.61 -13.55
CA TYR A 299 -2.38 11.14 -14.48
C TYR A 299 -2.00 11.04 -15.97
N ASP A 300 -0.73 11.02 -16.33
CA ASP A 300 -0.36 10.92 -17.74
C ASP A 300 -0.67 9.54 -18.32
N HIS A 301 -1.28 9.54 -19.51
CA HIS A 301 -1.50 8.34 -20.30
C HIS A 301 -1.48 8.68 -21.80
N LYS A 302 -1.03 7.75 -22.63
CA LYS A 302 -0.86 7.98 -24.09
C LYS A 302 -2.07 7.58 -24.91
N THR A 303 -2.86 6.66 -24.37
CA THR A 303 -4.04 6.07 -24.98
C THR A 303 -5.09 5.82 -23.90
N GLY A 304 -6.31 5.47 -24.30
CA GLY A 304 -7.45 5.57 -23.39
C GLY A 304 -7.78 7.03 -23.08
N GLY A 305 -8.75 7.26 -22.20
CA GLY A 305 -9.25 8.61 -21.89
C GLY A 305 -10.77 8.66 -21.77
N ASP A 306 -11.50 7.75 -22.43
CA ASP A 306 -12.96 7.63 -22.28
C ASP A 306 -13.38 7.27 -20.84
N LYS A 307 -12.44 6.79 -20.02
CA LYS A 307 -12.61 6.41 -18.62
C LYS A 307 -11.86 7.34 -17.65
N ASP A 308 -11.24 8.40 -18.17
CA ASP A 308 -10.57 9.39 -17.33
C ASP A 308 -11.63 10.19 -16.54
N PRO A 309 -11.60 10.15 -15.19
CA PRO A 309 -12.58 10.86 -14.36
C PRO A 309 -12.48 12.39 -14.43
N SER A 310 -11.39 12.96 -14.94
CA SER A 310 -11.24 14.41 -15.13
C SER A 310 -12.02 14.96 -16.33
N GLY A 311 -12.39 14.09 -17.29
CA GLY A 311 -12.96 14.49 -18.57
C GLY A 311 -11.95 15.01 -19.61
N ALA A 312 -10.66 14.65 -19.54
CA ALA A 312 -9.71 14.94 -20.61
C ALA A 312 -10.19 14.38 -21.97
N MET A 313 -9.99 15.15 -23.04
CA MET A 313 -10.65 14.90 -24.32
C MET A 313 -10.03 13.74 -25.11
N GLY A 314 -10.83 12.68 -25.31
CA GLY A 314 -10.76 11.76 -26.46
C GLY A 314 -9.69 10.64 -26.39
N PRO A 315 -9.72 9.70 -27.34
CA PRO A 315 -8.93 8.44 -27.33
C PRO A 315 -7.42 8.61 -27.57
N GLY A 316 -6.88 9.83 -27.40
CA GLY A 316 -5.50 10.21 -27.72
C GLY A 316 -4.59 10.41 -26.50
N GLY A 317 -5.06 10.09 -25.31
CA GLY A 317 -4.28 10.26 -24.09
C GLY A 317 -4.30 11.68 -23.50
N PHE A 318 -3.84 11.80 -22.25
CA PHE A 318 -3.49 13.07 -21.62
C PHE A 318 -2.00 13.05 -21.29
N GLN A 319 -1.22 13.88 -21.98
CA GLN A 319 0.21 14.02 -21.73
C GLN A 319 0.65 15.45 -22.13
N PRO A 320 0.39 16.45 -21.30
CA PRO A 320 0.86 17.80 -21.56
C PRO A 320 2.39 17.85 -21.48
N GLU A 321 3.00 18.87 -22.09
CA GLU A 321 4.38 19.19 -21.78
C GLU A 321 4.46 19.70 -20.34
N TRP A 322 4.86 18.82 -19.42
CA TRP A 322 5.25 19.22 -18.08
C TRP A 322 6.54 20.03 -18.19
N LEU A 323 6.43 21.36 -18.16
CA LEU A 323 7.57 22.27 -18.11
C LEU A 323 8.29 22.10 -16.77
N VAL A 324 9.02 21.00 -16.62
CA VAL A 324 9.94 20.78 -15.50
C VAL A 324 11.29 20.45 -16.11
N THR A 325 12.04 21.49 -16.43
CA THR A 325 13.50 21.38 -16.50
C THR A 325 13.98 21.35 -15.05
N LEU A 326 14.16 20.15 -14.49
CA LEU A 326 14.95 19.96 -13.27
C LEU A 326 16.44 20.01 -13.60
#